data_AF-A0A432SVF0-F1
#
_entry.id   AF-A0A432SVF0-F1
#
_cell.length_a   1.000
_cell.length_b   1.000
_cell.length_c   1.000
_cell.angle_alpha   90.00
_cell.angle_beta   90.00
_cell.angle_gamma   90.00
#
_symmetry.space_group_name_H-M   'P 1'
#
loop_
_entity.id
_entity.type
_entity.pdbx_description
1 polymer ?
#
loop_
_entity_poly.entity_id
_entity_poly.type
_entity_poly.pdbx_seq_one_letter_code
_entity_poly.pdbx_strand_id
1 'polypeptide(L)'
;ETRKIKVIKSTLENSEYLYTLNSELSRIDSLWSYKDYLYIIGDNKINIFQEKDKKMEFLTTYNLLKIVGNILGIEEDILYILEKNRLTLMDITKPLKPKFIETVAVPFVYKLGIKTNGKYITTGSKIIDIKTLRASKNAK
;
A
#
# COMPACT_ATOMS: atom_id res chain seq x y z
N GLU A 1 12.64 -18.79 -7.26
CA GLU A 1 12.88 -19.06 -5.83
C GLU A 1 11.84 -18.32 -5.00
N THR A 2 11.20 -18.98 -4.02
CA THR A 2 10.28 -18.32 -3.10
C THR A 2 11.06 -17.63 -1.98
N ARG A 3 10.80 -16.34 -1.74
CA ARG A 3 11.40 -15.59 -0.62
C ARG A 3 10.57 -15.77 0.64
N LYS A 4 11.23 -16.02 1.78
CA LYS A 4 10.59 -16.02 3.10
C LYS A 4 10.54 -14.61 3.65
N ILE A 5 9.34 -14.12 3.94
CA ILE A 5 9.11 -12.84 4.59
C ILE A 5 8.73 -13.15 6.04
N LYS A 6 9.45 -12.53 6.99
CA LYS A 6 9.11 -12.55 8.41
C LYS A 6 8.39 -11.26 8.76
N VAL A 7 7.19 -11.37 9.32
CA VAL A 7 6.37 -10.23 9.75
C VAL A 7 6.15 -10.36 11.25
N ILE A 8 6.47 -9.32 12.00
CA ILE A 8 6.21 -9.25 13.44
C ILE A 8 5.03 -8.30 13.63
N LYS A 9 3.96 -8.78 14.28
CA LYS A 9 2.82 -7.96 14.71
C LYS A 9 2.83 -7.90 16.22
N SER A 10 2.98 -6.70 16.77
CA SER A 10 2.85 -6.44 18.20
C SER A 10 1.42 -6.00 18.49
N THR A 11 0.81 -6.55 19.54
CA THR A 11 -0.52 -6.13 20.02
C THR A 11 -0.40 -5.11 21.14
N LEU A 12 -1.51 -4.44 21.47
CA LEU A 12 -1.61 -3.55 22.63
C LEU A 12 -1.31 -4.26 23.96
N GLU A 13 -1.48 -5.58 24.01
CA GLU A 13 -1.17 -6.43 25.16
C GLU A 13 0.30 -6.89 25.18
N ASN A 14 1.17 -6.28 24.37
CA ASN A 14 2.57 -6.67 24.19
C ASN A 14 2.78 -8.12 23.74
N SER A 15 1.76 -8.76 23.16
CA SER A 15 1.94 -10.06 22.52
C SER A 15 2.57 -9.84 21.15
N GLU A 16 3.64 -10.56 20.86
CA GLU A 16 4.28 -10.54 19.55
C GLU A 16 3.96 -11.82 18.77
N TYR A 17 3.40 -11.64 17.59
CA TYR A 17 3.18 -12.73 16.64
C TYR A 17 4.20 -12.63 15.51
N LEU A 18 4.99 -13.70 15.35
CA LEU A 18 5.92 -13.84 14.23
C LEU A 18 5.27 -14.70 13.15
N TYR A 19 4.89 -14.08 12.04
CA TYR A 19 4.45 -14.78 10.84
C TYR A 19 5.65 -15.00 9.92
N THR A 20 5.75 -16.21 9.37
CA THR A 20 6.63 -16.49 8.22
C THR A 20 5.74 -16.82 7.05
N LEU A 21 5.83 -16.02 5.98
CA LEU A 21 5.08 -16.26 4.76
C LEU A 21 6.03 -16.44 3.58
N ASN A 22 5.64 -17.31 2.66
CA ASN A 22 6.35 -17.51 1.41
C ASN A 22 5.77 -16.54 0.39
N SER A 23 6.64 -15.73 -0.21
CA SER A 23 6.28 -14.87 -1.31
C SER A 23 7.02 -15.32 -2.56
N GLU A 24 6.28 -15.41 -3.66
CA GLU A 24 6.86 -15.61 -4.99
C GLU A 24 7.47 -14.31 -5.54
N LEU A 25 7.37 -13.20 -4.80
CA LEU A 25 7.97 -11.94 -5.18
C LEU A 25 9.50 -12.02 -5.14
N SER A 26 10.12 -11.74 -6.27
CA SER A 26 11.56 -11.59 -6.43
C SER A 26 12.07 -10.29 -5.79
N ARG A 27 11.24 -9.24 -5.78
CA ARG A 27 11.53 -7.97 -5.12
C ARG A 27 10.29 -7.50 -4.35
N ILE A 28 10.51 -6.97 -3.16
CA ILE A 28 9.48 -6.31 -2.35
C ILE A 28 9.82 -4.83 -2.33
N ASP A 29 8.89 -4.02 -2.81
CA ASP A 29 9.03 -2.57 -2.87
C ASP A 29 8.43 -1.93 -1.61
N SER A 30 7.27 -2.42 -1.16
CA SER A 30 6.56 -1.86 -0.02
C SER A 30 5.57 -2.85 0.57
N LEU A 31 5.21 -2.67 1.84
CA LEU A 31 4.16 -3.43 2.49
C LEU A 31 3.36 -2.57 3.46
N TRP A 32 2.11 -2.93 3.69
CA TRP A 32 1.25 -2.25 4.65
C TRP A 32 0.19 -3.21 5.20
N SER A 33 -0.02 -3.20 6.52
CA SER A 33 -1.10 -3.95 7.16
C SER A 33 -2.31 -3.06 7.39
N TYR A 34 -3.50 -3.59 7.16
CA TYR A 34 -4.75 -2.89 7.42
C TYR A 34 -5.88 -3.89 7.66
N LYS A 35 -6.57 -3.74 8.79
CA LYS A 35 -7.47 -4.77 9.36
C LYS A 35 -6.68 -6.10 9.45
N ASP A 36 -7.28 -7.19 8.99
CA ASP A 36 -6.65 -8.52 8.97
C ASP A 36 -5.92 -8.82 7.66
N TYR A 37 -5.55 -7.79 6.89
CA TYR A 37 -4.89 -7.96 5.59
C TYR A 37 -3.49 -7.35 5.58
N LEU A 38 -2.61 -8.01 4.83
CA LEU A 38 -1.27 -7.51 4.50
C LEU A 38 -1.16 -7.35 2.99
N TYR A 39 -0.90 -6.12 2.57
CA TYR A 39 -0.70 -5.75 1.17
C TYR A 39 0.81 -5.63 0.91
N ILE A 40 1.33 -6.35 -0.08
CA ILE A 40 2.75 -6.33 -0.43
C ILE A 40 2.88 -5.97 -1.90
N ILE A 41 3.52 -4.83 -2.18
CA ILE A 41 3.88 -4.41 -3.54
C ILE A 41 5.26 -4.98 -3.88
N GLY A 42 5.35 -5.58 -5.06
CA GLY A 42 6.60 -6.08 -5.61
C GLY A 42 6.38 -6.66 -7.00
N ASP A 43 7.43 -6.75 -7.82
CA ASP A 43 7.37 -7.32 -9.18
C ASP A 43 6.18 -6.81 -10.03
N ASN A 44 5.86 -5.52 -9.94
CA ASN A 44 4.75 -4.87 -10.64
C ASN A 44 3.35 -5.41 -10.24
N LYS A 45 3.19 -6.03 -9.07
CA LYS A 45 1.93 -6.59 -8.57
C LYS A 45 1.75 -6.29 -7.08
N ILE A 46 0.51 -6.48 -6.61
CA ILE A 46 0.16 -6.46 -5.19
C ILE A 46 -0.23 -7.87 -4.79
N ASN A 47 0.57 -8.51 -3.95
CA ASN A 47 0.16 -9.73 -3.28
C ASN A 47 -0.61 -9.35 -2.01
N ILE A 48 -1.73 -10.02 -1.78
CA ILE A 48 -2.63 -9.77 -0.65
C ILE A 48 -2.66 -11.03 0.19
N PHE A 49 -2.36 -10.88 1.47
CA PHE A 49 -2.44 -11.94 2.47
C PHE A 49 -3.52 -11.59 3.47
N GLN A 50 -4.13 -12.62 4.06
CA GLN A 50 -5.09 -12.49 5.14
C GLN A 50 -4.54 -13.18 6.40
N GLU A 51 -4.70 -12.52 7.54
CA GLU A 51 -4.48 -13.12 8.82
C GLU A 51 -5.71 -13.94 9.24
N LYS A 52 -5.50 -15.21 9.50
CA LYS A 52 -6.51 -16.13 10.02
C LYS A 52 -5.86 -17.07 11.02
N ASP A 53 -6.45 -17.20 12.20
CA ASP A 53 -5.98 -18.10 13.26
C ASP A 53 -4.47 -17.96 13.55
N LYS A 54 -4.00 -16.70 13.64
CA LYS A 54 -2.58 -16.36 13.86
C LYS A 54 -1.63 -16.89 12.78
N LYS A 55 -2.13 -17.08 11.56
CA LYS A 55 -1.34 -17.42 10.37
C LYS A 55 -1.63 -16.40 9.26
N MET A 56 -0.61 -16.12 8.46
CA MET A 56 -0.77 -15.32 7.24
C MET A 56 -0.95 -16.26 6.06
N GLU A 57 -2.12 -16.18 5.42
CA GLU A 57 -2.50 -16.98 4.27
C GLU A 57 -2.47 -16.12 3.01
N PHE A 58 -1.90 -16.63 1.91
CA PHE A 58 -1.98 -15.95 0.63
C PHE A 58 -3.42 -15.96 0.12
N LEU A 59 -3.95 -14.79 -0.21
CA LEU A 59 -5.33 -14.64 -0.64
C LEU A 59 -5.44 -14.45 -2.15
N THR A 60 -4.74 -13.46 -2.70
CA THR A 60 -4.77 -13.17 -4.15
C THR A 60 -3.63 -12.27 -4.60
N THR A 61 -3.51 -12.10 -5.92
CA THR A 61 -2.61 -11.17 -6.59
C THR A 61 -3.40 -10.20 -7.44
N TYR A 62 -3.14 -8.91 -7.28
CA TYR A 62 -3.57 -7.86 -8.20
C TYR A 62 -2.42 -7.42 -9.11
N ASN A 63 -2.56 -7.54 -10.42
CA ASN A 63 -1.51 -7.22 -11.39
C ASN A 63 -2.01 -6.43 -12.63
N LEU A 64 -3.25 -5.95 -12.62
CA LEU A 64 -3.86 -5.32 -13.80
C LEU A 64 -3.15 -4.01 -14.22
N LEU A 65 -2.68 -3.22 -13.26
CA LEU A 65 -2.05 -1.91 -13.53
C LEU A 65 -0.52 -1.94 -13.59
N LYS A 66 0.13 -3.09 -13.36
CA LYS A 66 1.60 -3.19 -13.27
C LYS A 66 2.21 -2.18 -12.29
N ILE A 67 1.72 -2.17 -11.05
CA ILE A 67 2.01 -1.12 -10.05
C ILE A 67 3.44 -1.20 -9.54
N VAL A 68 4.18 -0.08 -9.62
CA VAL A 68 5.55 0.03 -9.09
C VAL A 68 5.68 1.26 -8.21
N GLY A 69 5.69 1.05 -6.89
CA GLY A 69 5.69 2.17 -5.97
C GLY A 69 5.68 1.77 -4.52
N ASN A 70 5.52 2.80 -3.68
CA ASN A 70 5.47 2.65 -2.24
C ASN A 70 4.06 2.93 -1.72
N ILE A 71 3.59 2.08 -0.81
CA ILE A 71 2.36 2.35 -0.07
C ILE A 71 2.66 3.51 0.89
N LEU A 72 1.94 4.61 0.74
CA LEU A 72 2.04 5.76 1.64
C LEU A 72 1.13 5.64 2.87
N GLY A 73 0.07 4.85 2.73
CA GLY A 73 -0.94 4.62 3.76
C GLY A 73 -2.19 3.95 3.20
N ILE A 74 -3.02 3.48 4.12
CA ILE A 74 -4.39 3.05 3.87
C ILE A 74 -5.30 3.87 4.78
N GLU A 75 -6.32 4.50 4.21
CA GLU A 75 -7.33 5.28 4.95
C GLU A 75 -8.71 5.00 4.35
N GLU A 76 -9.71 4.73 5.19
CA GLU A 76 -11.10 4.45 4.77
C GLU A 76 -11.21 3.45 3.60
N ASP A 77 -10.51 2.30 3.72
CA ASP A 77 -10.48 1.27 2.67
C ASP A 77 -9.90 1.74 1.32
N ILE A 78 -9.15 2.85 1.31
CA ILE A 78 -8.40 3.34 0.14
C ILE A 78 -6.90 3.14 0.36
N LEU A 79 -6.28 2.42 -0.56
CA LEU A 79 -4.83 2.23 -0.63
C LEU A 79 -4.20 3.34 -1.48
N TYR A 80 -3.23 4.06 -0.90
CA TYR A 80 -2.53 5.16 -1.54
C TYR A 80 -1.11 4.74 -1.91
N ILE A 81 -0.80 4.74 -3.20
CA ILE A 81 0.47 4.24 -3.74
C ILE A 81 1.17 5.37 -4.47
N LEU A 82 2.41 5.67 -4.08
CA LEU A 82 3.25 6.62 -4.78
C LEU A 82 4.11 5.91 -5.82
N GLU A 83 3.81 6.19 -7.09
CA GLU A 83 4.52 5.72 -8.26
C GLU A 83 5.24 6.90 -8.93
N LYS A 84 6.52 7.09 -8.63
CA LYS A 84 7.32 8.26 -9.05
C LYS A 84 6.69 9.58 -8.58
N ASN A 85 6.04 10.32 -9.48
CA ASN A 85 5.35 11.59 -9.25
C ASN A 85 3.82 11.46 -9.37
N ARG A 86 3.31 10.24 -9.20
CA ARG A 86 1.89 9.92 -9.32
C ARG A 86 1.40 9.22 -8.07
N LEU A 87 0.32 9.71 -7.51
CA LEU A 87 -0.41 9.08 -6.43
C LEU A 87 -1.56 8.26 -7.03
N THR A 88 -1.45 6.95 -6.98
CA THR A 88 -2.47 6.00 -7.40
C THR A 88 -3.35 5.63 -6.20
N LEU A 89 -4.66 5.76 -6.36
CA LEU A 89 -5.66 5.42 -5.35
C LEU A 89 -6.39 4.15 -5.77
N MET A 90 -6.52 3.21 -4.85
CA MET A 90 -7.24 1.97 -5.06
C MET A 90 -8.24 1.70 -3.94
N ASP A 91 -9.47 1.37 -4.30
CA ASP A 91 -10.48 0.84 -3.40
C ASP A 91 -10.14 -0.62 -3.06
N ILE A 92 -9.96 -0.90 -1.77
CA ILE A 92 -9.68 -2.23 -1.22
C ILE A 92 -10.81 -2.74 -0.30
N THR A 93 -12.01 -2.14 -0.37
CA THR A 93 -13.22 -2.60 0.36
C THR A 93 -13.50 -4.09 0.11
N LYS A 94 -13.16 -4.57 -1.10
CA LYS A 94 -13.16 -6.00 -1.45
C LYS A 94 -11.73 -6.46 -1.71
N PRO A 95 -11.00 -6.99 -0.71
CA PRO A 95 -9.58 -7.34 -0.83
C PRO A 95 -9.29 -8.36 -1.94
N LEU A 96 -10.24 -9.24 -2.25
CA LEU A 96 -10.14 -10.19 -3.37
C LEU A 96 -10.24 -9.54 -4.76
N LYS A 97 -10.79 -8.33 -4.83
CA LYS A 97 -11.04 -7.59 -6.08
C LYS A 97 -10.77 -6.09 -5.88
N PRO A 98 -9.52 -5.68 -5.60
CA PRO A 98 -9.17 -4.27 -5.53
C PRO A 98 -9.52 -3.54 -6.82
N LYS A 99 -9.99 -2.30 -6.71
CA LYS A 99 -10.38 -1.49 -7.86
C LYS A 99 -9.53 -0.24 -7.93
N PHE A 100 -9.06 0.08 -9.13
CA PHE A 100 -8.48 1.37 -9.40
C PHE A 100 -9.54 2.46 -9.28
N ILE A 101 -9.23 3.55 -8.58
CA ILE A 101 -10.07 4.74 -8.52
C ILE A 101 -9.51 5.76 -9.50
N GLU A 102 -8.28 6.22 -9.25
CA GLU A 102 -7.65 7.25 -10.07
C GLU A 102 -6.14 7.33 -9.82
N THR A 103 -5.50 8.14 -10.67
CA THR A 103 -4.15 8.64 -10.44
C THR A 103 -4.17 10.17 -10.43
N VAL A 104 -3.43 10.75 -9.48
CA VAL A 104 -3.26 12.19 -9.28
C VAL A 104 -1.77 12.54 -9.37
N ALA A 105 -1.42 13.61 -10.08
CA ALA A 105 -0.04 14.09 -10.13
C ALA A 105 0.36 14.75 -8.80
N VAL A 106 1.56 14.46 -8.32
CA VAL A 106 2.14 15.11 -7.14
C VAL A 106 3.37 15.95 -7.52
N PRO A 107 3.64 17.08 -6.85
CA PRO A 107 4.73 17.99 -7.19
C PRO A 107 6.09 17.54 -6.61
N PHE A 108 6.26 16.25 -6.38
CA PHE A 108 7.47 15.65 -5.85
C PHE A 108 7.66 14.25 -6.42
N VAL A 109 8.92 13.81 -6.46
CA VAL A 109 9.28 12.41 -6.70
C VAL A 109 9.63 11.75 -5.37
N TYR A 110 9.69 10.42 -5.37
CA TYR A 110 9.97 9.58 -4.20
C TYR A 110 10.96 10.21 -3.21
N LYS A 111 10.53 10.32 -1.94
CA LYS A 111 11.35 10.69 -0.79
C LYS A 111 11.08 9.72 0.35
N LEU A 112 12.10 9.47 1.18
CA LEU A 112 11.92 8.72 2.41
C LEU A 112 10.98 9.49 3.35
N GLY A 113 10.17 8.76 4.12
CA GLY A 113 9.30 9.34 5.14
C GLY A 113 8.03 10.01 4.64
N ILE A 114 7.64 9.79 3.37
CA ILE A 114 6.34 10.26 2.88
C ILE A 114 5.22 9.38 3.46
N LYS A 115 4.18 10.00 4.03
CA LYS A 115 2.97 9.31 4.51
C LYS A 115 1.71 10.07 4.12
N THR A 116 0.56 9.40 4.21
CA THR A 116 -0.76 10.01 4.02
C THR A 116 -1.73 9.57 5.11
N ASN A 117 -2.71 10.43 5.39
CA ASN A 117 -3.90 10.11 6.19
C ASN A 117 -5.19 10.23 5.36
N GLY A 118 -5.08 10.02 4.04
CA GLY A 118 -6.19 10.13 3.07
C GLY A 118 -6.61 11.56 2.72
N LYS A 119 -6.33 12.55 3.58
CA LYS A 119 -6.59 13.98 3.30
C LYS A 119 -5.33 14.74 2.90
N TYR A 120 -4.23 14.48 3.60
CA TYR A 120 -2.97 15.18 3.41
C TYR A 120 -1.82 14.20 3.19
N ILE A 121 -0.85 14.61 2.37
CA ILE A 121 0.45 13.95 2.23
C ILE A 121 1.49 14.77 2.99
N THR A 122 2.24 14.11 3.87
CA THR A 122 3.41 14.67 4.53
C THR A 122 4.67 14.21 3.81
N THR A 123 5.59 15.13 3.51
CA THR A 123 6.84 14.84 2.77
C THR A 123 8.11 15.19 3.56
N GLY A 124 7.97 15.27 4.89
CA GLY A 124 9.00 15.75 5.82
C GLY A 124 9.15 17.27 5.85
N SER A 125 9.02 17.96 4.71
CA SER A 125 9.12 19.43 4.62
C SER A 125 7.83 20.14 4.23
N LYS A 126 6.82 19.41 3.77
CA LYS A 126 5.53 19.97 3.33
C LYS A 126 4.37 19.08 3.74
N ILE A 127 3.24 19.70 4.00
CA ILE A 127 1.91 19.08 4.08
C ILE A 127 1.16 19.50 2.82
N ILE A 128 0.65 18.54 2.07
CA ILE A 128 0.02 18.76 0.76
C ILE A 128 -1.41 18.23 0.82
N ASP A 129 -2.39 19.08 0.54
CA ASP A 129 -3.80 18.70 0.47
C ASP A 129 -4.10 17.95 -0.83
N ILE A 130 -4.60 16.71 -0.71
CA ILE A 130 -4.93 15.84 -1.85
C ILE A 130 -6.07 16.43 -2.68
N LYS A 131 -7.02 17.16 -2.07
CA LYS A 131 -8.12 17.82 -2.78
C LYS A 131 -7.59 18.88 -3.75
N THR A 132 -6.58 19.65 -3.33
CA THR A 132 -5.94 20.66 -4.18
C THR A 132 -5.22 20.00 -5.38
N LEU A 133 -4.60 18.83 -5.18
CA LEU A 133 -3.99 18.07 -6.27
C LEU A 133 -5.02 17.56 -7.29
N ARG A 134 -6.20 17.12 -6.84
CA ARG A 134 -7.30 16.71 -7.73
C ARG A 134 -7.86 17.88 -8.52
N ALA A 135 -7.99 19.05 -7.89
CA ALA A 135 -8.50 20.24 -8.56
C ALA A 135 -7.57 20.70 -9.69
N SER A 136 -6.24 20.63 -9.51
CA SER A 136 -5.28 21.04 -10.54
C SER A 136 -5.26 20.13 -11.77
N LYS A 137 -5.67 18.86 -11.63
CA LYS A 137 -5.86 17.91 -12.74
C LYS A 137 -6.98 18.35 -13.68
N ASN A 138 -8.06 18.92 -13.15
CA ASN A 138 -9.25 19.31 -13.91
C ASN A 138 -9.16 20.70 -14.55
N ALA A 139 -8.06 21.43 -14.30
CA ALA A 139 -7.83 22.77 -14.83
C ALA A 139 -6.98 22.79 -16.13
N LYS A 140 -6.66 21.61 -16.67
CA LYS A 140 -5.96 21.40 -17.95
C LYS A 140 -6.86 20.63 -18.91
#